data_AF-A0A9W6IQW8-F1
#
_entry.id   AF-A0A9W6IQW8-F1
#
_cell.length_a   1.000
_cell.length_b   1.000
_cell.length_c   1.000
_cell.angle_alpha   90.00
_cell.angle_beta   90.00
_cell.angle_gamma   90.00
#
_symmetry.space_group_name_H-M   'P 1'
#
loop_
_entity.id
_entity.type
_entity.pdbx_description
1 polymer ?
#
loop_
_entity_poly.entity_id
_entity_poly.type
_entity_poly.pdbx_seq_one_letter_code
_entity_poly.pdbx_strand_id
1 'polypeptide(L)'
;MVRAGFLLGVAAVLVTAAVVAQEDTAQAPPPQADGRYDFSADQVGRGAQAWADNCGRCHNIRSPGELTPELWDVSVTHMRVRANIPGDVAEDIRAFLMSSSASRGESSPRPEVEERPRFDLTSANLDNGRSIYEQTCIACHGDSGQGAFEGMPVLGGPQGRLMQSDSLLLDHMVNGFQGEGSIMAMPALGGNPDLEAQDMADTLAYLRTLLAVPEPDGGD
;
A
#
# COMPACT_ATOMS: atom_id res chain seq x y z
N MET A 1 -49.91 24.59 82.66
CA MET A 1 -48.51 25.07 82.52
C MET A 1 -47.75 24.05 81.70
N VAL A 2 -46.96 24.57 80.77
CA VAL A 2 -46.36 23.98 79.58
C VAL A 2 -45.61 22.67 79.83
N ARG A 3 -45.85 21.66 78.98
CA ARG A 3 -44.80 20.74 78.53
C ARG A 3 -45.17 20.11 77.19
N ALA A 4 -44.51 20.65 76.16
CA ALA A 4 -44.48 20.15 74.80
C ALA A 4 -43.81 18.77 74.77
N GLY A 5 -44.44 17.82 74.08
CA GLY A 5 -43.90 16.49 73.82
C GLY A 5 -44.16 16.16 72.36
N PHE A 6 -43.16 16.44 71.52
CA PHE A 6 -43.08 16.07 70.11
C PHE A 6 -43.32 14.56 69.95
N LEU A 7 -44.43 14.18 69.31
CA LEU A 7 -44.65 12.81 68.85
C LEU A 7 -44.25 12.70 67.38
N LEU A 8 -43.29 11.81 67.16
CA LEU A 8 -42.63 11.47 65.91
C LEU A 8 -43.64 11.13 64.80
N GLY A 9 -43.69 11.96 63.77
CA GLY A 9 -44.25 11.59 62.48
C GLY A 9 -43.22 10.74 61.72
N VAL A 10 -43.51 9.45 61.57
CA VAL A 10 -42.78 8.56 60.66
C VAL A 10 -43.16 8.93 59.23
N ALA A 11 -42.36 9.77 58.59
CA ALA A 11 -42.46 10.00 57.16
C ALA A 11 -41.85 8.78 56.45
N ALA A 12 -42.70 7.92 55.90
CA ALA A 12 -42.28 6.89 54.96
C ALA A 12 -41.75 7.58 53.69
N VAL A 13 -40.43 7.66 53.56
CA VAL A 13 -39.77 8.07 52.33
C VAL A 13 -39.89 6.89 51.36
N LEU A 14 -40.87 6.96 50.46
CA LEU A 14 -40.91 6.13 49.28
C LEU A 14 -39.71 6.53 48.41
N VAL A 15 -38.65 5.71 48.45
CA VAL A 15 -37.55 5.79 47.48
C VAL A 15 -38.10 5.28 46.15
N THR A 16 -38.66 6.17 45.34
CA THR A 16 -38.85 5.86 43.92
C THR A 16 -37.48 5.78 43.30
N ALA A 17 -37.05 4.56 42.95
CA ALA A 17 -35.90 4.33 42.10
C ALA A 17 -36.19 5.05 40.76
N ALA A 18 -35.63 6.23 40.59
CA ALA A 18 -35.47 6.82 39.28
C ALA A 18 -34.50 5.91 38.52
N VAL A 19 -35.04 5.05 37.66
CA VAL A 19 -34.25 4.47 36.58
C VAL A 19 -33.79 5.66 35.75
N VAL A 20 -32.53 6.06 35.96
CA VAL A 20 -31.78 6.78 34.95
C VAL A 20 -31.74 5.86 33.73
N ALA A 21 -32.62 6.13 32.77
CA ALA A 21 -32.41 5.67 31.41
C ALA A 21 -31.07 6.27 31.02
N GLN A 22 -30.04 5.43 31.05
CA GLN A 22 -28.83 5.70 30.30
C GLN A 22 -29.33 5.88 28.87
N GLU A 23 -29.13 7.09 28.36
CA GLU A 23 -29.17 7.33 26.92
C GLU A 23 -28.06 6.44 26.38
N ASP A 24 -28.44 5.21 26.04
CA ASP A 24 -27.68 4.35 25.17
C ASP A 24 -27.46 5.26 23.96
N THR A 25 -26.24 5.76 23.83
CA THR A 25 -25.80 6.48 22.65
C THR A 25 -25.75 5.40 21.59
N ALA A 26 -26.95 5.03 21.11
CA ALA A 26 -27.18 4.21 19.97
C ALA A 26 -26.42 4.94 18.88
N GLN A 27 -25.24 4.38 18.60
CA GLN A 27 -24.42 4.68 17.45
C GLN A 27 -25.38 4.99 16.31
N ALA A 28 -25.32 6.21 15.78
CA ALA A 28 -26.07 6.54 14.58
C ALA A 28 -25.82 5.42 13.57
N PRO A 29 -26.86 4.86 12.92
CA PRO A 29 -26.65 3.84 11.91
C PRO A 29 -25.61 4.37 10.91
N PRO A 30 -24.66 3.51 10.47
CA PRO A 30 -23.61 3.94 9.57
C PRO A 30 -24.23 4.69 8.39
N PRO A 31 -23.57 5.75 7.87
CA PRO A 31 -24.11 6.51 6.76
C PRO A 31 -24.49 5.53 5.66
N GLN A 32 -25.78 5.49 5.33
CA GLN A 32 -26.27 4.65 4.26
C GLN A 32 -25.57 5.08 2.98
N ALA A 33 -25.07 4.11 2.22
CA ALA A 33 -24.55 4.34 0.87
C ALA A 33 -25.52 5.27 0.14
N ASP A 34 -24.99 6.29 -0.53
CA ASP A 34 -25.71 7.43 -1.14
C ASP A 34 -26.70 7.06 -2.27
N GLY A 35 -27.20 5.82 -2.32
CA GLY A 35 -28.12 5.32 -3.32
C GLY A 35 -27.50 5.18 -4.71
N ARG A 36 -26.18 5.37 -4.86
CA ARG A 36 -25.50 5.29 -6.15
C ARG A 36 -25.38 3.86 -6.67
N TYR A 37 -25.36 2.87 -5.78
CA TYR A 37 -25.21 1.47 -6.13
C TYR A 37 -26.19 0.59 -5.35
N ASP A 38 -27.16 0.00 -6.04
CA ASP A 38 -28.13 -0.98 -5.49
C ASP A 38 -27.75 -2.38 -5.98
N PHE A 39 -26.91 -3.07 -5.21
CA PHE A 39 -26.49 -4.44 -5.52
C PHE A 39 -27.24 -5.43 -4.64
N SER A 40 -27.80 -6.49 -5.24
CA SER A 40 -28.45 -7.55 -4.47
C SER A 40 -27.43 -8.43 -3.74
N ALA A 41 -27.82 -9.00 -2.61
CA ALA A 41 -26.97 -9.94 -1.86
C ALA A 41 -26.52 -11.14 -2.72
N ASP A 42 -27.41 -11.63 -3.59
CA ASP A 42 -27.08 -12.71 -4.53
C ASP A 42 -26.04 -12.28 -5.57
N GLN A 43 -26.12 -11.04 -6.07
CA GLN A 43 -25.15 -10.48 -7.00
C GLN A 43 -23.76 -10.37 -6.37
N VAL A 44 -23.70 -9.84 -5.14
CA VAL A 44 -22.47 -9.77 -4.35
C VAL A 44 -21.89 -11.17 -4.09
N GLY A 45 -22.73 -12.15 -3.76
CA GLY A 45 -22.31 -13.54 -3.54
C GLY A 45 -21.69 -14.19 -4.79
N ARG A 46 -22.33 -14.03 -5.96
CA ARG A 46 -21.77 -14.51 -7.23
C ARG A 46 -20.46 -13.80 -7.58
N GLY A 47 -20.38 -12.50 -7.32
CA GLY A 47 -19.17 -11.71 -7.51
C GLY A 47 -17.98 -12.19 -6.69
N ALA A 48 -18.21 -12.50 -5.41
CA ALA A 48 -17.20 -13.02 -4.50
C ALA A 48 -16.63 -14.36 -5.01
N GLN A 49 -17.51 -15.25 -5.45
CA GLN A 49 -17.11 -16.55 -6.01
C GLN A 49 -16.31 -16.36 -7.30
N ALA A 50 -16.82 -15.56 -8.24
CA ALA A 50 -16.13 -15.29 -9.50
C ALA A 50 -14.75 -14.63 -9.29
N TRP A 51 -14.64 -13.73 -8.30
CA TRP A 51 -13.37 -13.11 -7.92
C TRP A 51 -12.35 -14.14 -7.40
N ALA A 52 -12.77 -15.00 -6.46
CA ALA A 52 -11.92 -16.04 -5.90
C ALA A 52 -11.46 -17.06 -6.97
N ASP A 53 -12.36 -17.44 -7.88
CA ASP A 53 -12.09 -18.49 -8.86
C ASP A 53 -11.15 -18.04 -9.98
N ASN A 54 -11.19 -16.75 -10.37
CA ASN A 54 -10.59 -16.30 -11.63
C ASN A 54 -9.34 -15.42 -11.46
N CYS A 55 -9.22 -14.66 -10.37
CA CYS A 55 -8.29 -13.52 -10.34
C CYS A 55 -6.86 -13.89 -9.90
N GLY A 56 -6.72 -14.82 -8.95
CA GLY A 56 -5.42 -15.28 -8.46
C GLY A 56 -4.59 -16.08 -9.49
N ARG A 57 -5.14 -16.31 -10.70
CA ARG A 57 -4.50 -17.10 -11.76
C ARG A 57 -3.42 -16.32 -12.52
N CYS A 58 -3.49 -14.99 -12.53
CA CYS A 58 -2.63 -14.15 -13.37
C CYS A 58 -1.75 -13.19 -12.56
N HIS A 59 -2.19 -12.77 -11.38
CA HIS A 59 -1.43 -11.89 -10.49
C HIS A 59 -1.86 -12.12 -9.03
N ASN A 60 -1.14 -11.52 -8.09
CA ASN A 60 -1.55 -11.54 -6.69
C ASN A 60 -2.90 -10.84 -6.52
N ILE A 61 -3.85 -11.51 -5.90
CA ILE A 61 -5.22 -11.01 -5.76
C ILE A 61 -5.23 -9.85 -4.75
N ARG A 62 -5.65 -8.67 -5.20
CA ARG A 62 -5.76 -7.48 -4.34
C ARG A 62 -6.89 -7.67 -3.33
N SER A 63 -6.76 -7.03 -2.17
CA SER A 63 -7.82 -7.09 -1.17
C SER A 63 -9.03 -6.28 -1.66
N PRO A 64 -10.26 -6.82 -1.62
CA PRO A 64 -11.47 -6.07 -2.02
C PRO A 64 -11.65 -4.72 -1.30
N GLY A 65 -11.06 -4.56 -0.11
CA GLY A 65 -11.11 -3.32 0.67
C GLY A 65 -9.95 -2.35 0.43
N GLU A 66 -9.11 -2.58 -0.58
CA GLU A 66 -7.90 -1.78 -0.84
C GLU A 66 -8.17 -0.54 -1.70
N LEU A 67 -9.20 -0.56 -2.54
CA LEU A 67 -9.59 0.58 -3.38
C LEU A 67 -10.96 1.14 -2.98
N THR A 68 -11.22 2.39 -3.39
CA THR A 68 -12.56 2.99 -3.30
C THR A 68 -13.50 2.36 -4.32
N PRO A 69 -14.84 2.47 -4.13
CA PRO A 69 -15.81 1.99 -5.12
C PRO A 69 -15.55 2.50 -6.54
N GLU A 70 -15.17 3.78 -6.70
CA GLU A 70 -14.90 4.41 -7.99
C GLU A 70 -13.66 3.83 -8.68
N LEU A 71 -12.61 3.57 -7.90
CA LEU A 71 -11.38 2.95 -8.40
C LEU A 71 -11.61 1.48 -8.78
N TRP A 72 -12.51 0.79 -8.07
CA TRP A 72 -12.92 -0.56 -8.45
C TRP A 72 -13.72 -0.59 -9.76
N ASP A 73 -14.56 0.40 -10.01
CA ASP A 73 -15.32 0.50 -11.26
C ASP A 73 -14.41 0.53 -12.51
N VAL A 74 -13.39 1.39 -12.46
CA VAL A 74 -12.38 1.51 -13.53
C VAL A 74 -11.56 0.21 -13.63
N SER A 75 -11.12 -0.33 -12.50
CA SER A 75 -10.29 -1.54 -12.45
C SER A 75 -11.02 -2.75 -13.04
N VAL A 76 -12.31 -2.94 -12.73
CA VAL A 76 -13.11 -4.04 -13.27
C VAL A 76 -13.33 -3.89 -14.77
N THR A 77 -13.51 -2.66 -15.25
CA THR A 77 -13.57 -2.38 -16.70
C THR A 77 -12.30 -2.85 -17.42
N HIS A 78 -11.12 -2.59 -16.84
CA HIS A 78 -9.85 -3.10 -17.38
C HIS A 78 -9.75 -4.63 -17.30
N MET A 79 -10.12 -5.23 -16.16
CA MET A 79 -10.08 -6.69 -15.98
C MET A 79 -11.00 -7.42 -16.95
N ARG A 80 -12.18 -6.87 -17.24
CA ARG A 80 -13.10 -7.44 -18.23
C ARG A 80 -12.44 -7.64 -19.59
N VAL A 81 -11.73 -6.62 -20.07
CA VAL A 81 -11.06 -6.68 -21.37
C VAL A 81 -9.82 -7.58 -21.31
N ARG A 82 -8.98 -7.41 -20.29
CA ARG A 82 -7.68 -8.11 -20.19
C ARG A 82 -7.80 -9.60 -19.89
N ALA A 83 -8.77 -9.98 -19.06
CA ALA A 83 -9.04 -11.37 -18.69
C ALA A 83 -10.20 -11.99 -19.50
N ASN A 84 -10.72 -11.27 -20.51
CA ASN A 84 -11.82 -11.72 -21.37
C ASN A 84 -13.03 -12.24 -20.55
N ILE A 85 -13.45 -11.45 -19.57
CA ILE A 85 -14.54 -11.80 -18.64
C ILE A 85 -15.89 -11.47 -19.31
N PRO A 86 -16.89 -12.38 -19.27
CA PRO A 86 -18.26 -12.08 -19.66
C PRO A 86 -18.82 -10.86 -18.92
N GLY A 87 -19.67 -10.08 -19.57
CA GLY A 87 -20.15 -8.81 -19.02
C GLY A 87 -20.95 -8.96 -17.73
N ASP A 88 -21.81 -9.96 -17.66
CA ASP A 88 -22.59 -10.33 -16.48
C ASP A 88 -21.70 -10.73 -15.30
N VAL A 89 -20.67 -11.54 -15.55
CA VAL A 89 -19.68 -11.93 -14.53
C VAL A 89 -18.88 -10.71 -14.05
N ALA A 90 -18.53 -9.79 -14.95
CA ALA A 90 -17.84 -8.55 -14.59
C ALA A 90 -18.71 -7.65 -13.71
N GLU A 91 -20.02 -7.55 -13.97
CA GLU A 91 -20.95 -6.80 -13.11
C GLU A 91 -21.13 -7.44 -11.72
N ASP A 92 -21.18 -8.78 -11.65
CA ASP A 92 -21.20 -9.50 -10.37
C ASP A 92 -19.91 -9.21 -9.56
N ILE A 93 -18.73 -9.29 -10.19
CA ILE A 93 -17.44 -8.97 -9.56
C ILE A 93 -17.40 -7.51 -9.10
N ARG A 94 -17.86 -6.57 -9.93
CA ARG A 94 -17.96 -5.15 -9.61
C ARG A 94 -18.82 -4.92 -8.38
N ALA A 95 -19.99 -5.53 -8.31
CA ALA A 95 -20.89 -5.46 -7.16
C ALA A 95 -20.19 -5.89 -5.86
N PHE A 96 -19.48 -7.03 -5.90
CA PHE A 96 -18.75 -7.55 -4.74
C PHE A 96 -17.61 -6.63 -4.27
N LEU A 97 -16.78 -6.13 -5.19
CA LEU A 97 -15.62 -5.29 -4.84
C LEU A 97 -16.09 -3.93 -4.29
N MET A 98 -17.09 -3.33 -4.92
CA MET A 98 -17.65 -2.06 -4.48
C MET A 98 -18.36 -2.19 -3.13
N SER A 99 -19.15 -3.23 -2.89
CA SER A 99 -19.79 -3.46 -1.58
C SER A 99 -18.77 -3.72 -0.48
N SER A 100 -17.69 -4.43 -0.79
CA SER A 100 -16.61 -4.72 0.16
C SER A 100 -15.83 -3.46 0.54
N SER A 101 -15.62 -2.53 -0.42
CA SER A 101 -14.99 -1.23 -0.16
C SER A 101 -15.92 -0.24 0.59
N ALA A 102 -17.22 -0.26 0.31
CA ALA A 102 -18.22 0.59 0.96
C ALA A 102 -18.43 0.26 2.44
N SER A 103 -18.25 -1.01 2.84
CA SER A 103 -18.36 -1.47 4.24
C SER A 103 -17.25 -0.96 5.17
N ARG A 104 -16.25 -0.23 4.65
CA ARG A 104 -15.19 0.46 5.43
C ARG A 104 -15.31 1.99 5.41
N GLY A 105 -16.46 2.52 4.98
CA GLY A 105 -16.69 3.96 4.85
C GLY A 105 -16.69 4.70 6.20
N GLU A 106 -15.72 5.60 6.35
CA GLU A 106 -15.50 6.57 7.43
C GLU A 106 -14.73 6.09 8.68
N SER A 107 -13.47 6.51 8.77
CA SER A 107 -12.58 6.45 9.96
C SER A 107 -12.04 5.09 10.40
N SER A 108 -11.30 4.42 9.52
CA SER A 108 -9.96 4.04 9.96
C SER A 108 -9.03 5.10 9.39
N PRO A 109 -8.05 5.63 10.14
CA PRO A 109 -6.88 6.18 9.48
C PRO A 109 -6.52 5.13 8.43
N ARG A 110 -6.33 5.55 7.16
CA ARG A 110 -5.48 4.77 6.25
C ARG A 110 -4.39 4.24 7.18
N PRO A 111 -4.21 2.90 7.38
CA PRO A 111 -2.99 2.47 8.04
C PRO A 111 -1.97 3.25 7.25
N GLU A 112 -1.25 4.14 7.93
CA GLU A 112 -0.19 4.87 7.29
C GLU A 112 0.51 3.73 6.57
N VAL A 113 0.31 3.70 5.24
CA VAL A 113 1.14 2.87 4.41
C VAL A 113 2.41 3.57 4.81
N GLU A 114 3.19 2.97 5.71
CA GLU A 114 4.56 3.38 5.94
C GLU A 114 5.04 3.47 4.51
N GLU A 115 5.02 4.71 4.01
CA GLU A 115 5.01 4.94 2.59
C GLU A 115 6.30 4.27 2.21
N ARG A 116 6.27 3.20 1.39
CA ARG A 116 7.50 2.52 0.99
C ARG A 116 8.50 3.63 0.77
N PRO A 117 9.58 3.73 1.58
CA PRO A 117 10.22 5.02 1.84
C PRO A 117 10.33 5.73 0.51
N ARG A 118 9.64 6.87 0.37
CA ARG A 118 9.79 7.65 -0.85
C ARG A 118 11.25 8.03 -0.82
N PHE A 119 12.04 7.30 -1.59
CA PHE A 119 13.47 7.50 -1.66
C PHE A 119 13.67 8.88 -2.28
N ASP A 120 13.90 9.84 -1.41
CA ASP A 120 14.12 11.20 -1.81
C ASP A 120 15.59 11.35 -2.21
N LEU A 121 15.85 11.26 -3.50
CA LEU A 121 17.20 11.50 -4.02
C LEU A 121 17.61 12.97 -3.91
N THR A 122 16.69 13.90 -3.62
CA THR A 122 17.04 15.33 -3.47
C THR A 122 17.78 15.63 -2.17
N SER A 123 17.67 14.74 -1.17
CA SER A 123 18.44 14.78 0.08
C SER A 123 19.62 13.82 0.11
N ALA A 124 19.92 13.14 -1.01
CA ALA A 124 20.97 12.14 -1.09
C ALA A 124 22.38 12.71 -0.85
N ASN A 125 23.20 11.99 -0.09
CA ASN A 125 24.59 12.33 0.14
C ASN A 125 25.50 11.66 -0.92
N LEU A 126 25.93 12.42 -1.93
CA LEU A 126 26.76 11.90 -3.02
C LEU A 126 28.12 11.38 -2.56
N ASP A 127 28.70 11.94 -1.50
CA ASP A 127 29.99 11.48 -0.96
C ASP A 127 29.84 10.12 -0.27
N ASN A 128 28.74 9.92 0.46
CA ASN A 128 28.39 8.62 1.03
C ASN A 128 28.15 7.59 -0.09
N GLY A 129 27.30 7.94 -1.07
CA GLY A 129 26.98 7.07 -2.19
C GLY A 129 28.20 6.66 -3.00
N ARG A 130 29.14 7.59 -3.22
CA ARG A 130 30.44 7.29 -3.83
C ARG A 130 31.24 6.28 -3.02
N SER A 131 31.37 6.53 -1.72
CA SER A 131 32.12 5.68 -0.80
C SER A 131 31.57 4.25 -0.77
N ILE A 132 30.24 4.10 -0.76
CA ILE A 132 29.57 2.81 -0.79
C ILE A 132 29.79 2.11 -2.12
N TYR A 133 29.64 2.83 -3.24
CA TYR A 133 29.85 2.26 -4.58
C TYR A 133 31.27 1.70 -4.71
N GLU A 134 32.28 2.50 -4.37
CA GLU A 134 33.70 2.15 -4.41
C GLU A 134 34.05 0.95 -3.51
N GLN A 135 33.37 0.77 -2.38
CA GLN A 135 33.66 -0.31 -1.43
C GLN A 135 32.87 -1.61 -1.71
N THR A 136 31.63 -1.49 -2.17
CA THR A 136 30.68 -2.61 -2.20
C THR A 136 30.34 -3.03 -3.64
N CYS A 137 30.15 -2.07 -4.54
CA CYS A 137 29.47 -2.31 -5.81
C CYS A 137 30.43 -2.55 -6.99
N ILE A 138 31.62 -1.93 -6.96
CA ILE A 138 32.58 -2.01 -8.09
C ILE A 138 33.03 -3.44 -8.40
N ALA A 139 33.00 -4.33 -7.40
CA ALA A 139 33.43 -5.72 -7.57
C ALA A 139 32.66 -6.46 -8.66
N CYS A 140 31.39 -6.09 -8.88
CA CYS A 140 30.53 -6.66 -9.92
C CYS A 140 30.18 -5.64 -11.01
N HIS A 141 29.99 -4.37 -10.65
CA HIS A 141 29.55 -3.34 -11.60
C HIS A 141 30.69 -2.59 -12.29
N GLY A 142 31.94 -2.78 -11.87
CA GLY A 142 33.09 -2.02 -12.35
C GLY A 142 33.12 -0.60 -11.79
N ASP A 143 34.23 0.12 -11.98
CA ASP A 143 34.45 1.47 -11.46
C ASP A 143 33.62 2.55 -12.17
N SER A 144 33.22 2.29 -13.41
CA SER A 144 32.42 3.19 -14.25
C SER A 144 31.09 2.58 -14.66
N GLY A 145 30.62 1.55 -13.93
CA GLY A 145 29.36 0.89 -14.23
C GLY A 145 29.37 0.08 -15.53
N GLN A 146 30.54 -0.25 -16.07
CA GLN A 146 30.68 -1.02 -17.31
C GLN A 146 30.47 -2.54 -17.13
N GLY A 147 30.34 -3.01 -15.89
CA GLY A 147 30.37 -4.42 -15.53
C GLY A 147 31.81 -4.91 -15.33
N ALA A 148 32.08 -5.56 -14.20
CA ALA A 148 33.43 -6.02 -13.86
C ALA A 148 33.88 -7.27 -14.64
N PHE A 149 32.92 -8.04 -15.18
CA PHE A 149 33.18 -9.26 -15.96
C PHE A 149 32.01 -9.58 -16.91
N GLU A 150 32.24 -10.50 -17.86
CA GLU A 150 31.26 -10.88 -18.87
C GLU A 150 29.96 -11.40 -18.24
N GLY A 151 28.83 -10.91 -18.74
CA GLY A 151 27.49 -11.21 -18.21
C GLY A 151 27.01 -10.28 -17.09
N MET A 152 27.86 -9.38 -16.57
CA MET A 152 27.41 -8.31 -15.68
C MET A 152 26.73 -7.18 -16.47
N PRO A 153 25.67 -6.58 -15.91
CA PRO A 153 24.94 -5.51 -16.61
C PRO A 153 25.77 -4.22 -16.66
N VAL A 154 25.68 -3.53 -17.81
CA VAL A 154 26.15 -2.15 -17.95
C VAL A 154 25.11 -1.22 -17.31
N LEU A 155 25.56 -0.32 -16.44
CA LEU A 155 24.72 0.64 -15.75
C LEU A 155 24.41 1.87 -16.60
N GLY A 156 25.39 2.39 -17.32
CA GLY A 156 25.28 3.60 -18.14
C GLY A 156 24.95 3.37 -19.62
N GLY A 157 24.75 4.47 -20.35
CA GLY A 157 24.47 4.47 -21.78
C GLY A 157 23.00 4.21 -22.16
N PRO A 158 22.65 4.24 -23.46
CA PRO A 158 21.25 4.26 -23.91
C PRO A 158 20.45 2.99 -23.61
N GLN A 159 21.13 1.88 -23.34
CA GLN A 159 20.53 0.61 -22.93
C GLN A 159 20.97 0.18 -21.52
N GLY A 160 21.63 1.08 -20.79
CA GLY A 160 22.10 0.82 -19.43
C GLY A 160 20.96 0.70 -18.44
N ARG A 161 21.20 0.00 -17.32
CA ARG A 161 20.19 -0.19 -16.27
C ARG A 161 19.68 1.13 -15.68
N LEU A 162 20.50 2.18 -15.66
CA LEU A 162 20.06 3.49 -15.19
C LEU A 162 18.96 4.12 -16.06
N MET A 163 18.63 3.58 -17.24
CA MET A 163 17.46 4.07 -17.99
C MET A 163 16.11 3.70 -17.34
N GLN A 164 16.10 2.92 -16.26
CA GLN A 164 14.90 2.63 -15.48
C GLN A 164 14.58 3.76 -14.49
N SER A 165 13.35 3.79 -13.97
CA SER A 165 12.94 4.73 -12.93
C SER A 165 13.70 4.50 -11.63
N ASP A 166 13.89 5.57 -10.86
CA ASP A 166 14.63 5.48 -9.59
C ASP A 166 13.92 4.59 -8.58
N SER A 167 12.59 4.62 -8.56
CA SER A 167 11.78 3.74 -7.70
C SER A 167 12.00 2.25 -7.96
N LEU A 168 12.21 1.86 -9.22
CA LEU A 168 12.46 0.47 -9.60
C LEU A 168 13.92 0.08 -9.29
N LEU A 169 14.86 0.98 -9.55
CA LEU A 169 16.27 0.73 -9.26
C LEU A 169 16.52 0.58 -7.76
N LEU A 170 15.92 1.44 -6.95
CA LEU A 170 16.04 1.36 -5.49
C LEU A 170 15.41 0.10 -4.93
N ASP A 171 14.27 -0.33 -5.47
CA ASP A 171 13.66 -1.60 -5.09
C ASP A 171 14.63 -2.78 -5.33
N HIS A 172 15.25 -2.82 -6.51
CA HIS A 172 16.26 -3.83 -6.85
C HIS A 172 17.52 -3.74 -6.00
N MET A 173 17.97 -2.52 -5.66
CA MET A 173 19.17 -2.31 -4.83
C MET A 173 18.92 -2.76 -3.38
N VAL A 174 17.77 -2.42 -2.82
CA VAL A 174 17.41 -2.73 -1.43
C VAL A 174 17.05 -4.22 -1.28
N ASN A 175 16.23 -4.76 -2.18
CA ASN A 175 15.69 -6.11 -2.04
C ASN A 175 16.49 -7.17 -2.81
N GLY A 176 17.43 -6.76 -3.64
CA GLY A 176 18.10 -7.62 -4.59
C GLY A 176 17.26 -7.85 -5.84
N PHE A 177 17.89 -8.38 -6.89
CA PHE A 177 17.23 -8.60 -8.17
C PHE A 177 17.90 -9.71 -8.97
N GLN A 178 17.10 -10.60 -9.54
CA GLN A 178 17.58 -11.58 -10.50
C GLN A 178 16.85 -11.38 -11.83
N GLY A 179 17.56 -10.82 -12.81
CA GLY A 179 17.04 -10.67 -14.16
C GLY A 179 16.98 -12.02 -14.88
N GLU A 180 16.03 -12.15 -15.79
CA GLU A 180 15.95 -13.31 -16.68
C GLU A 180 17.26 -13.47 -17.47
N GLY A 181 17.81 -14.67 -17.49
CA GLY A 181 19.10 -14.97 -18.14
C GLY A 181 20.35 -14.41 -17.43
N SER A 182 20.20 -13.78 -16.25
CA SER A 182 21.35 -13.31 -15.48
C SER A 182 22.13 -14.49 -14.90
N ILE A 183 23.47 -14.44 -15.00
CA ILE A 183 24.38 -15.46 -14.47
C ILE A 183 24.43 -15.50 -12.94
N MET A 184 24.00 -14.41 -12.30
CA MET A 184 24.00 -14.22 -10.86
C MET A 184 22.89 -13.23 -10.48
N ALA A 185 22.29 -13.43 -9.32
CA ALA A 185 21.39 -12.44 -8.73
C ALA A 185 22.19 -11.27 -8.14
N MET A 186 21.73 -10.05 -8.36
CA MET A 186 22.18 -8.89 -7.58
C MET A 186 21.68 -9.08 -6.13
N PRO A 187 22.58 -9.17 -5.13
CA PRO A 187 22.17 -9.35 -3.76
C PRO A 187 21.50 -8.08 -3.20
N ALA A 188 20.59 -8.26 -2.25
CA ALA A 188 20.05 -7.18 -1.44
C ALA A 188 21.17 -6.36 -0.81
N LEU A 189 21.06 -5.03 -0.86
CA LEU A 189 22.03 -4.08 -0.30
C LEU A 189 23.46 -4.28 -0.84
N GLY A 190 23.59 -4.77 -2.08
CA GLY A 190 24.90 -5.11 -2.65
C GLY A 190 25.62 -6.25 -1.92
N GLY A 191 24.92 -7.03 -1.10
CA GLY A 191 25.48 -8.11 -0.30
C GLY A 191 26.13 -7.63 1.00
N ASN A 192 25.99 -6.35 1.34
CA ASN A 192 26.48 -5.79 2.59
C ASN A 192 25.31 -5.55 3.56
N PRO A 193 25.15 -6.40 4.60
CA PRO A 193 24.03 -6.29 5.54
C PRO A 193 24.13 -5.09 6.49
N ASP A 194 25.26 -4.39 6.51
CA ASP A 194 25.45 -3.19 7.32
C ASP A 194 24.93 -1.91 6.65
N LEU A 195 24.50 -2.00 5.38
CA LEU A 195 23.91 -0.87 4.64
C LEU A 195 22.40 -0.80 4.85
N GLU A 196 21.86 0.41 4.74
CA GLU A 196 20.44 0.68 4.87
C GLU A 196 19.82 1.16 3.54
N ALA A 197 18.49 1.30 3.52
CA ALA A 197 17.79 1.73 2.33
C ALA A 197 18.18 3.15 1.87
N GLN A 198 18.57 4.03 2.81
CA GLN A 198 19.08 5.37 2.50
C GLN A 198 20.46 5.32 1.82
N ASP A 199 21.33 4.38 2.20
CA ASP A 199 22.63 4.20 1.55
C ASP A 199 22.49 3.83 0.07
N MET A 200 21.43 3.09 -0.27
CA MET A 200 21.09 2.76 -1.65
C MET A 200 20.60 4.00 -2.42
N ALA A 201 19.82 4.88 -1.77
CA ALA A 201 19.42 6.16 -2.34
C ALA A 201 20.62 7.06 -2.62
N ASP A 202 21.54 7.20 -1.66
CA ASP A 202 22.79 7.93 -1.81
C ASP A 202 23.63 7.40 -2.97
N THR A 203 23.76 6.06 -3.05
CA THR A 203 24.50 5.38 -4.12
C THR A 203 23.87 5.59 -5.49
N LEU A 204 22.55 5.51 -5.60
CA LEU A 204 21.85 5.76 -6.86
C LEU A 204 22.04 7.21 -7.33
N ALA A 205 21.88 8.18 -6.43
CA ALA A 205 22.12 9.60 -6.75
C ALA A 205 23.55 9.86 -7.23
N TYR A 206 24.55 9.21 -6.60
CA TYR A 206 25.93 9.25 -7.06
C TYR A 206 26.08 8.67 -8.47
N LEU A 207 25.49 7.51 -8.76
CA LEU A 207 25.56 6.86 -10.07
C LEU A 207 24.93 7.70 -11.20
N ARG A 208 23.80 8.35 -10.92
CA ARG A 208 23.14 9.30 -11.82
C ARG A 208 24.09 10.42 -12.23
N THR A 209 24.85 10.94 -11.26
CA THR A 209 25.84 12.00 -11.47
C THR A 209 27.08 11.49 -12.20
N LEU A 210 27.64 10.34 -11.78
CA LEU A 210 28.84 9.74 -12.37
C LEU A 210 28.68 9.48 -13.87
N LEU A 211 27.50 8.98 -14.28
CA LEU A 211 27.25 8.52 -15.63
C LEU A 211 26.47 9.53 -16.49
N ALA A 212 26.18 10.71 -15.93
CA ALA A 212 25.40 11.77 -16.58
C ALA A 212 24.06 11.26 -17.15
N VAL A 213 23.39 10.36 -16.44
CA VAL A 213 22.08 9.81 -16.82
C VAL A 213 21.04 10.33 -15.83
N PRO A 214 20.27 11.38 -16.17
CA PRO A 214 19.18 11.85 -15.30
C PRO A 214 18.06 10.80 -15.17
N GLU A 215 17.18 10.96 -14.18
CA GLU A 215 15.95 10.18 -14.07
C GLU A 215 15.14 10.34 -15.37
N PRO A 216 14.61 9.27 -15.97
CA PRO A 216 13.74 9.41 -17.13
C PRO A 216 12.47 10.14 -16.72
N ASP A 217 12.09 11.20 -17.43
CA ASP A 217 10.89 12.01 -17.13
C ASP A 217 9.66 11.12 -16.84
N GLY A 218 9.31 11.01 -15.57
CA GLY A 218 8.15 10.27 -15.10
C GLY A 218 6.87 11.03 -15.48
N GLY A 219 6.22 10.60 -16.56
CA GLY A 219 4.86 11.03 -16.85
C GLY A 219 3.92 10.52 -15.76
N ASP A 220 3.38 11.46 -14.98
CA ASP A 220 2.34 11.28 -13.95
C ASP A 220 1.10 10.53 -14.46
#